data_AF-X5UAT3-F1
#
_entry.id   AF-X5UAT3-F1
#
_cell.length_a   1.000
_cell.length_b   1.000
_cell.length_c   1.000
_cell.angle_alpha   90.00
_cell.angle_beta   90.00
_cell.angle_gamma   90.00
#
_symmetry.space_group_name_H-M   'P 1'
#
loop_
_entity.id
_entity.type
_entity.pdbx_description
1 polymer ?
#
loop_
_entity_poly.entity_id
_entity_poly.type
_entity_poly.pdbx_seq_one_letter_code
_entity_poly.pdbx_strand_id
1 'polypeptide(L)' 'MLQKERAVKQNTLYLLVGALVVVVIALGAYVYHEQTKPKGVELKIDDKGISIQQN' A
#
# COMPACT_ATOMS: atom_id res chain seq x y z
N MET A 1 38.11 -20.16 -20.31
CA MET A 1 37.17 -19.08 -19.90
C MET A 1 35.83 -19.33 -20.58
N LEU A 2 34.70 -18.91 -19.99
CA LEU A 2 33.27 -19.13 -20.40
C LEU A 2 32.48 -20.15 -19.53
N GLN A 3 32.50 -19.99 -18.21
CA GLN A 3 31.55 -20.66 -17.28
C GLN A 3 30.79 -19.67 -16.39
N LYS A 4 30.83 -18.36 -16.68
CA LYS A 4 30.29 -17.32 -15.79
C LYS A 4 28.86 -16.88 -16.14
N GLU A 5 28.31 -17.28 -17.29
CA GLU A 5 27.01 -16.79 -17.78
C GLU A 5 25.80 -17.70 -17.45
N ARG A 6 26.02 -18.95 -17.03
CA ARG A 6 24.92 -19.92 -16.80
C ARG A 6 24.31 -19.91 -15.39
N ALA A 7 24.79 -19.06 -14.49
CA ALA A 7 24.29 -18.98 -13.11
C ALA A 7 23.14 -17.97 -12.91
N VAL A 8 22.90 -17.05 -13.86
CA VAL A 8 22.00 -15.88 -13.64
C VAL A 8 20.62 -16.02 -14.31
N LYS A 9 20.33 -17.13 -15.00
CA LYS A 9 19.10 -17.25 -15.83
C LYS A 9 18.09 -18.32 -15.41
N GLN A 10 18.22 -18.91 -14.23
CA GLN A 10 17.36 -20.05 -13.87
C GLN A 10 16.15 -19.69 -13.00
N ASN A 11 16.22 -18.59 -12.23
CA ASN A 11 15.17 -18.25 -11.25
C ASN A 11 14.71 -16.79 -11.32
N THR A 12 15.03 -16.06 -12.39
CA THR A 12 14.60 -14.66 -12.57
C THR A 12 13.08 -14.51 -12.50
N LEU A 13 12.33 -15.52 -12.96
CA LEU A 13 10.87 -15.53 -12.84
C LEU A 13 10.41 -15.55 -11.37
N TYR A 14 11.03 -16.36 -10.52
CA TYR A 14 10.69 -16.40 -9.09
C TYR A 14 11.06 -15.10 -8.38
N LEU A 15 12.14 -14.44 -8.80
CA LEU A 15 12.50 -13.12 -8.29
C LEU A 15 11.46 -12.06 -8.67
N LEU A 16 11.01 -12.06 -9.93
CA LEU A 16 9.95 -11.17 -10.41
C LEU A 16 8.62 -11.42 -9.70
N VAL A 17 8.22 -12.70 -9.56
CA VAL A 17 6.99 -13.08 -8.85
C VAL A 17 7.08 -12.71 -7.38
N GLY A 18 8.21 -12.98 -6.71
CA GLY A 18 8.43 -12.58 -5.32
C GLY A 18 8.33 -11.07 -5.14
N ALA A 19 8.96 -10.29 -6.02
CA ALA A 19 8.85 -8.84 -6.01
C ALA A 19 7.40 -8.36 -6.20
N LEU A 20 6.65 -8.96 -7.14
CA LEU A 20 5.24 -8.65 -7.37
C LEU A 20 4.38 -8.94 -6.13
N VAL A 21 4.58 -10.07 -5.47
CA VAL A 21 3.86 -10.41 -4.23
C VAL A 21 4.09 -9.37 -3.15
N VAL A 22 5.35 -8.94 -2.95
CA VAL A 22 5.69 -7.89 -1.98
C VAL A 22 4.97 -6.57 -2.31
N VAL A 23 4.94 -6.17 -3.59
CA VAL A 23 4.23 -4.96 -4.03
C VAL A 23 2.74 -5.04 -3.74
N VAL A 24 2.09 -6.17 -4.01
CA VAL A 24 0.65 -6.37 -3.73
C VAL A 24 0.36 -6.26 -2.24
N ILE A 25 1.19 -6.87 -1.39
CA ILE A 25 1.02 -6.80 0.07
C ILE A 25 1.17 -5.35 0.55
N ALA A 26 2.19 -4.63 0.08
CA ALA A 26 2.44 -3.25 0.48
C ALA A 26 1.28 -2.32 0.07
N LEU A 27 0.79 -2.44 -1.16
CA LEU A 27 -0.35 -1.66 -1.65
C LEU A 27 -1.65 -2.03 -0.92
N GLY A 28 -1.90 -3.32 -0.67
CA GLY A 28 -3.05 -3.78 0.10
C GLY A 28 -3.05 -3.22 1.52
N ALA A 29 -1.90 -3.24 2.20
CA ALA A 29 -1.74 -2.65 3.52
C ALA A 29 -1.94 -1.12 3.50
N TYR A 30 -1.41 -0.43 2.48
CA TYR A 30 -1.59 1.01 2.30
C TYR A 30 -3.06 1.39 2.12
N VAL A 31 -3.76 0.70 1.22
CA VAL A 31 -5.19 0.92 0.96
C VAL A 31 -6.05 0.55 2.17
N TYR A 32 -5.75 -0.56 2.85
CA TYR A 32 -6.45 -0.92 4.09
C TYR A 32 -6.29 0.18 5.14
N HIS A 33 -5.05 0.66 5.34
CA HIS A 33 -4.78 1.74 6.26
C HIS A 33 -5.53 3.03 5.88
N GLU A 34 -5.56 3.41 4.60
CA GLU A 34 -6.32 4.56 4.12
C GLU A 34 -7.83 4.42 4.32
N GLN A 35 -8.41 3.25 4.04
CA GLN A 35 -9.85 3.02 4.25
C GLN A 35 -10.22 2.98 5.74
N THR A 36 -9.30 2.55 6.60
CA THR A 36 -9.51 2.57 8.06
C THR A 36 -9.28 3.94 8.68
N LYS A 37 -8.77 4.93 7.93
CA LYS A 37 -8.78 6.31 8.42
C LYS A 37 -10.24 6.70 8.57
N PRO A 38 -10.73 6.98 9.79
CA PRO A 38 -12.09 7.46 9.96
C PRO A 38 -12.23 8.70 9.09
N LYS A 39 -13.27 8.75 8.25
CA LYS A 39 -13.67 9.96 7.54
C LYS A 39 -13.65 11.07 8.59
N GLY A 40 -12.65 11.95 8.49
CA GLY A 40 -12.39 12.95 9.53
C GLY A 40 -13.69 13.69 9.76
N VAL A 41 -14.24 13.59 10.96
CA VAL A 41 -15.43 14.35 11.32
C VAL A 41 -14.97 15.81 11.27
N GLU A 42 -15.40 16.55 10.25
CA GLU A 42 -15.13 17.98 10.16
C GLU A 42 -15.87 18.66 11.32
N LEU A 43 -15.16 18.82 12.44
CA LEU A 43 -15.64 19.57 13.59
C LEU A 43 -15.57 21.06 13.24
N LYS A 44 -16.63 21.57 12.61
CA LYS A 44 -16.82 23.02 12.46
C LYS A 44 -17.29 23.58 13.80
N ILE A 45 -16.38 24.29 14.47
CA ILE A 45 -16.68 25.04 15.68
C ILE A 45 -17.10 26.45 15.22
N ASP A 46 -18.40 26.64 15.08
CA ASP A 46 -19.00 27.96 14.86
C ASP A 46 -19.52 28.53 16.19
N ASP A 47 -19.67 29.85 16.27
CA ASP A 47 -20.09 30.62 17.46
C ASP A 47 -21.47 30.23 18.04
N LYS A 48 -22.19 29.29 17.40
CA LYS A 48 -23.50 28.76 17.82
C LYS A 48 -23.45 27.37 18.48
N GLY A 49 -22.28 26.74 18.60
CA GLY A 49 -22.09 25.42 19.23
C GLY A 49 -21.64 24.32 18.27
N ILE A 50 -21.30 23.14 18.81
CA ILE A 50 -20.71 22.01 18.08
C ILE A 50 -21.74 21.44 17.10
N SER A 51 -21.46 21.51 15.79
CA SER A 51 -22.24 20.83 14.76
C SER A 51 -21.44 19.67 14.18
N ILE A 52 -21.99 18.46 14.26
CA ILE A 52 -21.39 17.25 13.69
C ILE A 52 -22.06 17.02 12.32
N GLN A 53 -21.34 17.26 11.23
CA GLN A 53 -21.76 16.84 9.89
C GLN A 53 -21.00 15.57 9.49
N GLN A 54 -21.77 14.52 9.18
CA GLN A 54 -21.28 13.27 8.57
C GLN A 54 -21.52 13.31 7.05
N ASN A 55 -20.57 12.76 6.28
CA ASN A 55 -20.62 12.60 4.83
C ASN A 55 -20.53 11.12 4.45
#